data_AF-A0A3L6MYU5-F1
#
_entry.id   AF-A0A3L6MYU5-F1
#
_cell.length_a   1.000
_cell.length_b   1.000
_cell.length_c   1.000
_cell.angle_alpha   90.00
_cell.angle_beta   90.00
_cell.angle_gamma   90.00
#
_symmetry.space_group_name_H-M   'P 1'
#
loop_
_entity.id
_entity.type
_entity.pdbx_description
1 polymer ?
#
loop_
_entity_poly.entity_id
_entity_poly.type
_entity_poly.pdbx_seq_one_letter_code
_entity_poly.pdbx_strand_id
1 'polypeptide(L)'
;MTVANRRKARDSGDVEARPSSEPSGPHYQSYSQPFAGRLGANQAYVVEGGTSEDDHLLHHAPDATPHMSFWELMDMRPIKNLDLWKAALIEGIGTLLFVYITIWVNISPDIAPAAPTQRFGSFDNAAFLGPLIGGMTNLIFITLFITSFGAISGAHFNPLITFATFCARLCSLPRLILYVAAQIGGAALAGLLVRASWGGRDFKVGGC
;
A
#
# COMPACT_ATOMS: atom_id res chain seq x y z
N MET A 1 42.82 -17.74 22.66
CA MET A 1 41.87 -17.82 21.53
C MET A 1 41.09 -16.51 21.57
N THR A 2 41.54 -15.52 20.81
CA THR A 2 41.07 -14.13 20.92
C THR A 2 40.74 -13.67 19.50
N VAL A 3 39.46 -13.47 19.21
CA VAL A 3 38.97 -13.06 17.89
C VAL A 3 39.26 -11.58 17.72
N ALA A 4 40.18 -11.26 16.80
CA ALA A 4 40.63 -9.90 16.55
C ALA A 4 39.60 -9.10 15.73
N ASN A 5 39.37 -7.89 16.21
CA ASN A 5 38.50 -6.84 15.70
C ASN A 5 38.99 -6.32 14.33
N ARG A 6 38.26 -6.59 13.24
CA ARG A 6 38.64 -6.27 11.85
C ARG A 6 38.02 -4.94 11.36
N ARG A 7 38.02 -3.91 12.20
CA ARG A 7 37.58 -2.55 11.83
C ARG A 7 38.69 -1.53 12.08
N LYS A 8 39.69 -1.47 11.20
CA LYS A 8 40.40 -0.23 10.82
C LYS A 8 41.33 -0.50 9.64
N ALA A 9 41.39 0.47 8.73
CA ALA A 9 42.15 0.50 7.48
C ALA A 9 41.49 -0.20 6.28
N ARG A 10 40.42 0.40 5.76
CA ARG A 10 40.29 0.51 4.31
C ARG A 10 40.48 1.99 4.00
N ASP A 11 41.69 2.26 3.54
CA ASP A 11 42.23 3.56 3.17
C ASP A 11 41.41 4.16 2.02
N SER A 12 41.39 5.48 2.00
CA SER A 12 40.82 6.32 0.94
C SER A 12 41.56 6.04 -0.37
N GLY A 13 40.89 5.50 -1.39
CA GLY A 13 41.61 5.22 -2.64
C GLY A 13 40.78 4.70 -3.81
N ASP A 14 39.74 3.89 -3.59
CA ASP A 14 39.10 3.17 -4.71
C ASP A 14 37.57 3.33 -4.69
N VAL A 15 37.09 4.50 -5.09
CA VAL A 15 35.76 4.60 -5.73
C VAL A 15 36.01 4.16 -7.17
N GLU A 16 35.72 2.89 -7.46
CA GLU A 16 35.78 2.32 -8.81
C GLU A 16 34.81 3.09 -9.70
N ALA A 17 35.32 4.10 -10.42
CA ALA A 17 34.59 4.79 -11.46
C ALA A 17 34.39 3.80 -12.61
N ARG A 18 33.21 3.15 -12.65
CA ARG A 18 32.78 2.42 -13.85
C ARG A 18 32.82 3.40 -15.03
N PRO A 19 33.35 3.00 -16.20
CA PRO A 19 33.18 3.78 -17.41
C PRO A 19 31.68 3.87 -17.71
N SER A 20 31.14 5.07 -17.59
CA SER A 20 29.77 5.42 -17.96
C SER A 20 29.63 5.31 -19.47
N SER A 21 29.37 4.11 -19.98
CA SER A 21 28.95 3.90 -21.36
C SER A 21 27.52 3.38 -21.40
N GLU A 22 26.60 4.12 -20.80
CA GLU A 22 25.28 4.26 -21.40
C GLU A 22 25.27 5.57 -22.19
N PRO A 23 24.81 5.57 -23.46
CA PRO A 23 24.68 6.80 -24.22
C PRO A 23 23.81 7.77 -23.42
N SER A 24 24.34 8.97 -23.19
CA SER A 24 23.69 10.07 -22.49
C SER A 24 22.44 10.52 -23.26
N GLY A 25 21.36 9.76 -23.10
CA GLY A 25 20.01 10.26 -23.32
C GLY A 25 19.71 11.34 -22.29
N PRO A 26 18.72 12.21 -22.54
CA PRO A 26 18.29 13.17 -21.53
C PRO A 26 17.94 12.42 -20.24
N HIS A 27 18.67 12.69 -19.16
CA HIS A 27 18.30 12.27 -17.81
C HIS A 27 16.96 12.93 -17.51
N TYR A 28 15.87 12.18 -17.67
CA TYR A 28 14.55 12.64 -17.28
C TYR A 28 14.48 12.59 -15.76
N GLN A 29 14.87 13.68 -15.12
CA GLN A 29 14.80 13.84 -13.68
C GLN A 29 13.33 14.01 -13.31
N SER A 30 12.69 12.90 -12.95
CA SER A 30 11.31 12.91 -12.52
C SER A 30 11.21 13.68 -11.21
N TYR A 31 10.44 14.77 -11.17
CA TYR A 31 10.20 15.56 -9.95
C TYR A 31 9.46 14.76 -8.85
N SER A 32 8.99 13.55 -9.14
CA SER A 32 8.40 12.64 -8.17
C SER A 32 9.48 11.89 -7.39
N GLN A 33 9.41 11.97 -6.06
CA GLN A 33 10.32 11.29 -5.14
C GLN A 33 10.37 9.78 -5.41
N PRO A 34 11.56 9.15 -5.38
CA PRO A 34 11.73 7.72 -5.61
C PRO A 34 11.28 6.95 -4.37
N PHE A 35 9.97 6.86 -4.17
CA PHE A 35 9.38 6.06 -3.09
C PHE A 35 8.76 4.77 -3.64
N ALA A 36 8.38 4.78 -4.93
CA ALA A 36 7.52 3.77 -5.52
C ALA A 36 8.26 2.62 -6.24
N GLY A 37 9.59 2.55 -6.16
CA GLY A 37 10.41 1.61 -6.94
C GLY A 37 10.01 0.14 -6.80
N ARG A 38 9.55 -0.25 -5.60
CA ARG A 38 9.13 -1.63 -5.27
C ARG A 38 7.66 -1.78 -4.92
N LEU A 39 6.98 -0.70 -4.50
CA LEU A 39 5.60 -0.73 -3.99
C LEU A 39 4.56 -0.20 -4.99
N GLY A 40 4.93 0.73 -5.88
CA GLY A 40 3.99 1.44 -6.76
C GLY A 40 3.99 0.97 -8.22
N ALA A 41 4.44 -0.26 -8.48
CA ALA A 41 4.54 -0.88 -9.82
C ALA A 41 5.44 -0.15 -10.84
N ASN A 42 6.16 0.91 -10.46
CA ASN A 42 7.07 1.62 -11.35
C ASN A 42 8.53 1.52 -10.84
N GLN A 43 9.33 0.69 -11.52
CA GLN A 43 10.74 0.45 -11.18
C GLN A 43 11.68 1.60 -11.54
N ALA A 44 11.20 2.63 -12.26
CA ALA A 44 11.98 3.84 -12.53
C ALA A 44 12.31 4.66 -11.26
N TYR A 45 11.75 4.28 -10.11
CA TYR A 45 11.92 4.92 -8.80
C TYR A 45 12.79 4.10 -7.84
N VAL A 46 13.51 3.09 -8.33
CA VAL A 46 14.45 2.30 -7.53
C VAL A 46 15.81 3.02 -7.52
N VAL A 47 16.38 3.21 -6.34
CA VAL A 47 17.70 3.84 -6.16
C VAL A 47 18.73 2.76 -5.82
N GLU A 48 19.78 2.61 -6.63
CA GLU A 48 20.78 1.53 -6.49
C GLU A 48 21.90 1.82 -5.47
N GLY A 49 21.99 3.05 -4.94
CA GLY A 49 22.92 3.38 -3.84
C GLY A 49 24.39 3.46 -4.26
N GLY A 50 24.67 3.99 -5.45
CA GLY A 50 26.03 4.09 -6.02
C GLY A 50 26.65 5.48 -5.99
N THR A 51 25.85 6.53 -5.72
CA THR A 51 26.26 7.93 -5.74
C THR A 51 25.97 8.64 -4.42
N SER A 52 26.62 9.78 -4.16
CA SER A 52 26.35 10.57 -2.95
C SER A 52 24.95 11.20 -2.91
N GLU A 53 24.32 11.41 -4.08
CA GLU A 53 22.95 11.91 -4.18
C GLU A 53 21.94 10.81 -3.80
N ASP A 54 22.21 9.57 -4.22
CA ASP A 54 21.42 8.40 -3.84
C ASP A 54 21.44 8.20 -2.32
N ASP A 55 22.60 8.30 -1.68
CA ASP A 55 22.73 8.16 -0.22
C ASP A 55 21.87 9.18 0.54
N HIS A 56 21.77 10.42 0.04
CA HIS A 56 20.92 11.45 0.65
C HIS A 56 19.43 11.12 0.48
N LEU A 57 19.03 10.56 -0.67
CA LEU A 57 17.66 10.11 -0.92
C LEU A 57 17.30 8.88 -0.07
N LEU A 58 18.20 7.91 0.05
CA LEU A 58 18.01 6.70 0.86
C LEU A 58 17.96 7.00 2.35
N HIS A 59 18.64 8.04 2.81
CA HIS A 59 18.51 8.51 4.19
C HIS A 59 17.09 9.02 4.50
N HIS A 60 16.42 9.60 3.50
CA HIS A 60 15.05 10.06 3.64
C HIS A 60 14.05 8.93 3.40
N ALA A 61 14.19 8.18 2.32
CA ALA A 61 13.29 7.11 1.90
C ALA A 61 14.07 5.79 1.77
N PRO A 62 14.34 5.09 2.90
CA PRO A 62 15.10 3.84 2.87
C PRO A 62 14.37 2.73 2.10
N ASP A 63 13.08 2.90 1.84
CA ASP A 63 12.23 2.01 1.07
C ASP A 63 12.42 2.08 -0.45
N ALA A 64 13.21 3.04 -0.94
CA ALA A 64 13.59 3.16 -2.34
C ALA A 64 14.62 2.10 -2.79
N THR A 65 15.35 1.48 -1.85
CA THR A 65 16.44 0.55 -2.16
C THR A 65 15.93 -0.85 -2.55
N PRO A 66 16.52 -1.51 -3.57
CA PRO A 66 16.21 -2.90 -3.93
C PRO A 66 16.51 -3.90 -2.79
N HIS A 67 17.49 -3.60 -1.95
CA HIS A 67 17.95 -4.45 -0.85
C HIS A 67 18.00 -3.67 0.46
N MET A 68 16.96 -3.78 1.30
CA MET A 68 16.99 -3.28 2.68
C MET A 68 17.53 -4.35 3.63
N SER A 69 18.50 -3.96 4.46
CA SER A 69 18.90 -4.76 5.61
C SER A 69 17.81 -4.74 6.69
N PHE A 70 17.86 -5.71 7.60
CA PHE A 70 16.89 -5.79 8.70
C PHE A 70 16.92 -4.55 9.61
N TRP A 71 18.10 -3.97 9.83
CA TRP A 71 18.27 -2.81 10.70
C TRP A 71 17.76 -1.53 10.06
N GLU A 72 17.91 -1.37 8.75
CA GLU A 72 17.32 -0.26 7.99
C GLU A 72 15.79 -0.35 7.95
N LEU A 73 15.24 -1.57 7.95
CA LEU A 73 13.80 -1.78 8.04
C LEU A 73 13.21 -1.25 9.35
N MET A 74 13.96 -1.39 10.44
CA MET A 74 13.59 -0.97 11.80
C MET A 74 13.90 0.49 12.09
N ASP A 75 14.44 1.22 11.12
CA ASP A 75 14.81 2.60 11.29
C ASP A 75 13.58 3.51 11.39
N MET A 76 13.60 4.39 12.39
CA MET A 76 12.49 5.29 12.72
C MET A 76 12.66 6.70 12.13
N ARG A 77 13.82 7.02 11.53
CA ARG A 77 14.07 8.34 10.90
C ARG A 77 12.96 8.76 9.92
N PRO A 78 12.41 7.87 9.06
CA PRO A 78 11.40 8.26 8.07
C PRO A 78 10.07 8.72 8.66
N ILE A 79 9.80 8.51 9.96
CA ILE A 79 8.54 8.92 10.58
C ILE A 79 8.31 10.44 10.53
N LYS A 80 9.37 11.24 10.40
CA LYS A 80 9.27 12.71 10.30
C LYS A 80 8.99 13.19 8.87
N ASN A 81 8.98 12.29 7.89
CA ASN A 81 8.82 12.66 6.50
C ASN A 81 7.36 12.93 6.16
N LEU A 82 7.08 14.14 5.70
CA LEU A 82 5.72 14.56 5.33
C LEU A 82 5.14 13.69 4.21
N ASP A 83 5.95 13.21 3.28
CA ASP A 83 5.48 12.34 2.20
C ASP A 83 5.02 10.98 2.70
N LEU A 84 5.61 10.45 3.77
CA LEU A 84 5.14 9.23 4.42
C LEU A 84 3.76 9.44 5.05
N TRP A 85 3.54 10.60 5.69
CA TRP A 85 2.23 10.97 6.23
C TRP A 85 1.19 11.20 5.15
N LYS A 86 1.56 11.83 4.02
CA LYS A 86 0.70 11.96 2.85
C LYS A 86 0.30 10.60 2.30
N ALA A 87 1.26 9.70 2.14
CA ALA A 87 1.00 8.34 1.68
C ALA A 87 0.09 7.58 2.65
N ALA A 88 0.32 7.69 3.97
CA ALA A 88 -0.55 7.09 4.98
C ALA A 88 -1.98 7.68 4.97
N LEU A 89 -2.12 8.99 4.75
CA LEU A 89 -3.43 9.62 4.60
C LEU A 89 -4.17 9.09 3.37
N ILE A 90 -3.48 8.91 2.25
CA ILE A 90 -4.04 8.33 1.03
C ILE A 90 -4.46 6.87 1.26
N GLU A 91 -3.68 6.09 1.99
CA GLU A 91 -4.08 4.73 2.42
C GLU A 91 -5.37 4.75 3.25
N GLY A 92 -5.47 5.66 4.21
CA GLY A 92 -6.68 5.83 5.02
C GLY A 92 -7.91 6.23 4.20
N ILE A 93 -7.77 7.22 3.31
CA ILE A 93 -8.86 7.68 2.43
C ILE A 93 -9.26 6.58 1.45
N GLY A 94 -8.30 5.91 0.82
CA GLY A 94 -8.58 4.82 -0.11
C GLY A 94 -9.23 3.63 0.57
N THR A 95 -8.78 3.23 1.76
CA THR A 95 -9.47 2.20 2.57
C THR A 95 -10.87 2.65 2.97
N LEU A 96 -11.06 3.91 3.38
CA LEU A 96 -12.38 4.44 3.72
C LEU A 96 -13.34 4.30 2.53
N LEU A 97 -12.95 4.81 1.36
CA LEU A 97 -13.79 4.79 0.16
C LEU A 97 -14.06 3.36 -0.30
N PHE A 98 -13.04 2.50 -0.30
CA PHE A 98 -13.15 1.12 -0.72
C PHE A 98 -14.08 0.32 0.20
N VAL A 99 -13.89 0.41 1.51
CA VAL A 99 -14.76 -0.26 2.49
C VAL A 99 -16.19 0.29 2.42
N TYR A 100 -16.36 1.60 2.26
CA TYR A 100 -17.67 2.23 2.12
C TYR A 100 -18.43 1.68 0.90
N ILE A 101 -17.80 1.67 -0.28
CA ILE A 101 -18.41 1.18 -1.52
C ILE A 101 -18.73 -0.32 -1.40
N THR A 102 -17.79 -1.12 -0.89
CA THR A 102 -17.98 -2.56 -0.73
C THR A 102 -19.13 -2.89 0.22
N ILE A 103 -19.23 -2.19 1.35
CA ILE A 103 -20.35 -2.34 2.27
C ILE A 103 -21.65 -1.90 1.61
N TRP A 104 -21.66 -0.73 0.96
CA TRP A 104 -22.87 -0.15 0.36
C TRP A 104 -23.46 -1.04 -0.74
N VAL A 105 -22.61 -1.66 -1.56
CA VAL A 105 -23.04 -2.57 -2.63
C VAL A 105 -23.59 -3.89 -2.09
N ASN A 106 -23.08 -4.34 -0.93
CA ASN A 106 -23.51 -5.59 -0.29
C ASN A 106 -24.55 -5.38 0.82
N ILE A 107 -25.09 -4.16 0.95
CA ILE A 107 -26.09 -3.86 1.97
C ILE A 107 -27.43 -4.48 1.60
N SER A 108 -28.12 -5.02 2.59
CA SER A 108 -29.44 -5.63 2.42
C SER A 108 -30.29 -5.33 3.65
N PRO A 109 -31.61 -5.14 3.49
CA PRO A 109 -32.50 -5.05 4.64
C PRO A 109 -32.50 -6.36 5.42
N ASP A 110 -32.71 -6.26 6.74
CA ASP A 110 -32.74 -7.44 7.62
C ASP A 110 -33.82 -8.43 7.21
N ILE A 111 -34.98 -7.91 6.82
CA ILE A 111 -36.12 -8.67 6.29
C ILE A 111 -36.05 -8.67 4.76
N ALA A 112 -35.92 -9.85 4.16
CA ALA A 112 -35.92 -10.00 2.71
C ALA A 112 -37.29 -9.56 2.13
N PRO A 113 -37.34 -8.65 1.15
CA PRO A 113 -38.61 -8.11 0.63
C PRO A 113 -39.48 -9.13 -0.11
N ALA A 114 -38.91 -10.24 -0.58
CA ALA A 114 -39.62 -11.28 -1.30
C ALA A 114 -38.98 -12.66 -1.08
N ALA A 115 -39.83 -13.70 -1.03
CA ALA A 115 -39.35 -15.09 -1.05
C ALA A 115 -38.68 -15.38 -2.41
N PRO A 116 -37.57 -16.15 -2.45
CA PRO A 116 -36.89 -16.46 -3.69
C PRO A 116 -37.85 -17.18 -4.65
N THR A 117 -38.07 -16.59 -5.82
CA THR A 117 -38.89 -17.20 -6.87
C THR A 117 -38.01 -18.18 -7.64
N GLN A 118 -38.48 -19.39 -7.97
CA GLN A 118 -37.66 -20.40 -8.70
C GLN A 118 -37.50 -20.07 -10.20
N ARG A 119 -37.44 -18.81 -10.60
CA ARG A 119 -37.50 -18.44 -12.03
C ARG A 119 -36.22 -18.78 -12.77
N PHE A 120 -35.07 -18.70 -12.11
CA PHE A 120 -33.75 -19.11 -12.63
C PHE A 120 -33.12 -20.31 -11.90
N GLY A 121 -33.92 -21.13 -11.21
CA GLY A 121 -33.43 -22.30 -10.48
C GLY A 121 -32.39 -21.94 -9.41
N SER A 122 -31.27 -22.68 -9.35
CA SER A 122 -30.23 -22.53 -8.32
C SER A 122 -29.49 -21.18 -8.33
N PHE A 123 -29.66 -20.36 -9.37
CA PHE A 123 -29.00 -19.05 -9.51
C PHE A 123 -29.87 -17.87 -9.07
N ASP A 124 -31.17 -18.08 -8.82
CA ASP A 124 -32.12 -17.04 -8.38
C ASP A 124 -32.15 -16.89 -6.85
N ASN A 125 -30.98 -16.90 -6.22
CA ASN A 125 -30.88 -16.79 -4.77
C ASN A 125 -29.92 -15.67 -4.35
N ALA A 126 -30.24 -15.05 -3.22
CA ALA A 126 -29.42 -13.97 -2.64
C ALA A 126 -28.01 -14.47 -2.27
N ALA A 127 -27.87 -15.76 -1.98
CA ALA A 127 -26.59 -16.41 -1.69
C ALA A 127 -25.65 -16.48 -2.90
N PHE A 128 -26.16 -16.43 -4.14
CA PHE A 128 -25.35 -16.40 -5.36
C PHE A 128 -25.21 -14.98 -5.91
N LEU A 129 -26.33 -14.26 -6.08
CA LEU A 129 -26.33 -12.95 -6.72
C LEU A 129 -25.59 -11.89 -5.91
N GLY A 130 -25.72 -11.89 -4.58
CA GLY A 130 -25.05 -10.95 -3.69
C GLY A 130 -23.53 -11.04 -3.82
N PRO A 131 -22.91 -12.20 -3.51
CA PRO A 131 -21.47 -12.39 -3.66
C PRO A 131 -20.95 -12.21 -5.09
N LEU A 132 -21.74 -12.58 -6.12
CA LEU A 132 -21.35 -12.35 -7.52
C LEU A 132 -21.21 -10.86 -7.84
N ILE A 133 -22.25 -10.07 -7.53
CA ILE A 133 -22.23 -8.62 -7.79
C ILE A 133 -21.17 -7.95 -6.91
N GLY A 134 -21.17 -8.25 -5.61
CA GLY A 134 -20.21 -7.74 -4.65
C GLY A 134 -18.77 -8.03 -5.06
N GLY A 135 -18.48 -9.28 -5.46
CA GLY A 135 -17.16 -9.70 -5.92
C GLY A 135 -16.71 -9.00 -7.20
N MET A 136 -17.58 -8.89 -8.22
CA MET A 136 -17.27 -8.20 -9.46
C MET A 136 -17.04 -6.70 -9.24
N THR A 137 -17.87 -6.06 -8.42
CA THR A 137 -17.68 -4.65 -8.05
C THR A 137 -16.37 -4.46 -7.29
N ASN A 138 -16.07 -5.34 -6.34
CA ASN A 138 -14.83 -5.30 -5.57
C ASN A 138 -13.59 -5.39 -6.49
N LEU A 139 -13.62 -6.31 -7.46
CA LEU A 139 -12.55 -6.50 -8.44
C LEU A 139 -12.30 -5.23 -9.26
N ILE A 140 -13.35 -4.56 -9.72
CA ILE A 140 -13.24 -3.34 -10.53
C ILE A 140 -12.68 -2.18 -9.68
N PHE A 141 -13.24 -1.95 -8.49
CA PHE A 141 -12.84 -0.82 -7.65
C PHE A 141 -11.44 -0.99 -7.07
N ILE A 142 -11.06 -2.18 -6.61
CA ILE A 142 -9.69 -2.40 -6.10
C ILE A 142 -8.67 -2.16 -7.21
N THR A 143 -8.94 -2.61 -8.44
CA THR A 143 -8.05 -2.39 -9.59
C THR A 143 -7.93 -0.91 -9.93
N LEU A 144 -9.06 -0.19 -9.94
CA LEU A 144 -9.08 1.26 -10.16
C LEU A 144 -8.29 2.00 -9.07
N PHE A 145 -8.45 1.60 -7.81
CA PHE A 145 -7.79 2.25 -6.68
C PHE A 145 -6.28 1.99 -6.71
N ILE A 146 -5.86 0.76 -7.00
CA ILE A 146 -4.44 0.42 -7.13
C ILE A 146 -3.80 1.20 -8.27
N THR A 147 -4.44 1.28 -9.43
CA THR A 147 -3.89 2.03 -10.57
C THR A 147 -3.86 3.54 -10.33
N SER A 148 -4.83 4.09 -9.58
CA SER A 148 -4.93 5.53 -9.30
C SER A 148 -4.01 6.00 -8.18
N PHE A 149 -3.91 5.22 -7.10
CA PHE A 149 -3.18 5.61 -5.88
C PHE A 149 -1.83 4.90 -5.71
N GLY A 150 -1.55 3.87 -6.51
CA GLY A 150 -0.34 3.05 -6.41
C GLY A 150 0.95 3.87 -6.53
N ALA A 151 0.99 4.87 -7.41
CA ALA A 151 2.14 5.75 -7.56
C ALA A 151 2.41 6.64 -6.32
N ILE A 152 1.40 6.85 -5.46
CA ILE A 152 1.49 7.74 -4.30
C ILE A 152 1.80 6.95 -3.04
N SER A 153 1.02 5.89 -2.76
CA SER A 153 1.13 5.13 -1.51
C SER A 153 1.58 3.67 -1.67
N GLY A 154 1.61 3.14 -2.90
CA GLY A 154 1.69 1.70 -3.12
C GLY A 154 0.34 0.98 -3.00
N ALA A 155 -0.73 1.71 -2.65
CA ALA A 155 -2.12 1.25 -2.64
C ALA A 155 -2.33 -0.09 -1.93
N HIS A 156 -1.86 -0.23 -0.70
CA HIS A 156 -2.04 -1.47 0.07
C HIS A 156 -3.51 -1.66 0.46
N PHE A 157 -4.14 -0.59 0.96
CA PHE A 157 -5.51 -0.49 1.45
C PHE A 157 -5.95 -1.57 2.43
N ASN A 158 -5.00 -2.33 2.97
CA ASN A 158 -5.22 -3.53 3.74
C ASN A 158 -4.07 -3.72 4.74
N PRO A 159 -4.37 -3.81 6.05
CA PRO A 159 -3.36 -4.02 7.08
C PRO A 159 -2.54 -5.29 6.87
N LEU A 160 -3.16 -6.37 6.38
CA LEU A 160 -2.48 -7.63 6.11
C LEU A 160 -1.52 -7.53 4.93
N ILE A 161 -1.89 -6.81 3.87
CA ILE A 161 -1.01 -6.56 2.73
C ILE A 161 0.19 -5.71 3.19
N THR A 162 -0.06 -4.68 3.99
CA THR A 162 1.01 -3.84 4.57
C THR A 162 1.94 -4.65 5.46
N PHE A 163 1.40 -5.56 6.26
CA PHE A 163 2.19 -6.44 7.10
C PHE A 163 3.02 -7.43 6.25
N ALA A 164 2.43 -8.01 5.20
CA ALA A 164 3.12 -8.90 4.29
C ALA A 164 4.28 -8.19 3.56
N THR A 165 4.10 -6.94 3.12
CA THR A 165 5.17 -6.16 2.49
C THR A 165 6.29 -5.82 3.48
N PHE A 166 5.96 -5.59 4.77
CA PHE A 166 6.98 -5.48 5.82
C PHE A 166 7.78 -6.78 5.98
N CYS A 167 7.10 -7.93 6.08
CA CYS A 167 7.78 -9.24 6.17
C CYS A 167 8.66 -9.54 4.93
N ALA A 168 8.24 -9.10 3.76
CA ALA A 168 8.98 -9.20 2.51
C ALA A 168 10.12 -8.16 2.37
N ARG A 169 10.36 -7.33 3.40
CA ARG A 169 11.37 -6.25 3.41
C ARG A 169 11.18 -5.26 2.26
N LEU A 170 9.93 -4.96 1.95
CA LEU A 170 9.49 -3.96 0.96
C LEU A 170 9.02 -2.65 1.62
N CYS A 171 8.75 -2.68 2.92
CA CYS A 171 8.13 -1.61 3.68
C CYS A 171 8.88 -1.44 5.01
N SER A 172 9.23 -0.21 5.39
CA SER A 172 9.86 0.09 6.68
C SER A 172 8.86 0.04 7.84
N LEU A 173 9.35 -0.13 9.07
CA LEU A 173 8.51 -0.21 10.26
C LEU A 173 7.66 1.05 10.49
N PRO A 174 8.17 2.29 10.33
CA PRO A 174 7.33 3.49 10.44
C PRO A 174 6.17 3.50 9.45
N ARG A 175 6.41 3.03 8.22
CA ARG A 175 5.37 2.94 7.19
C ARG A 175 4.32 1.92 7.56
N LEU A 176 4.72 0.74 8.03
CA LEU A 176 3.80 -0.27 8.53
C LEU A 176 2.86 0.31 9.59
N ILE A 177 3.42 0.96 10.61
CA ILE A 177 2.65 1.53 11.72
C ILE A 177 1.65 2.58 11.23
N LEU A 178 2.12 3.54 10.43
CA LEU A 178 1.28 4.63 9.93
C LEU A 178 0.17 4.14 8.98
N TYR A 179 0.50 3.22 8.08
CA TYR A 179 -0.46 2.65 7.13
C TYR A 179 -1.53 1.86 7.86
N VAL A 180 -1.14 0.95 8.76
CA VAL A 180 -2.10 0.13 9.51
C VAL A 180 -3.03 1.02 10.35
N ALA A 181 -2.48 2.03 11.03
CA ALA A 181 -3.29 2.98 11.80
C ALA A 181 -4.27 3.75 10.91
N ALA A 182 -3.82 4.27 9.77
CA ALA A 182 -4.65 5.01 8.83
C ALA A 182 -5.72 4.13 8.18
N GLN A 183 -5.39 2.90 7.78
CA GLN A 183 -6.31 1.94 7.17
C GLN A 183 -7.40 1.52 8.16
N ILE A 184 -7.03 1.20 9.41
CA ILE A 184 -8.00 0.88 10.47
C ILE A 184 -8.91 2.08 10.75
N GLY A 185 -8.34 3.28 10.86
CA GLY A 185 -9.10 4.52 11.04
C GLY A 185 -10.08 4.76 9.88
N GLY A 186 -9.61 4.63 8.64
CA GLY A 186 -10.42 4.78 7.43
C GLY A 186 -11.56 3.77 7.36
N ALA A 187 -11.29 2.50 7.66
CA ALA A 187 -12.32 1.45 7.71
C ALA A 187 -13.38 1.72 8.80
N ALA A 188 -12.96 2.17 9.99
CA ALA A 188 -13.88 2.55 11.06
C ALA A 188 -14.78 3.73 10.66
N LEU A 189 -14.19 4.76 10.05
CA LEU A 189 -14.90 5.91 9.48
C LEU A 189 -15.89 5.49 8.39
N ALA A 190 -15.52 4.55 7.52
CA ALA A 190 -16.42 4.01 6.50
C ALA A 190 -17.65 3.33 7.11
N GLY A 191 -17.47 2.52 8.15
CA GLY A 191 -18.59 1.88 8.85
C GLY A 191 -19.54 2.91 9.50
N LEU A 192 -18.99 3.98 10.08
CA LEU A 192 -19.80 5.09 10.60
C LEU A 192 -20.55 5.84 9.49
N LEU A 193 -19.89 6.07 8.36
CA LEU A 193 -20.45 6.76 7.21
C LEU A 193 -21.59 5.96 6.58
N VAL A 194 -21.44 4.63 6.41
CA VAL A 194 -22.52 3.76 5.94
C VAL A 194 -23.73 3.86 6.85
N ARG A 195 -23.52 3.77 8.18
CA ARG A 195 -24.60 3.88 9.15
C ARG A 195 -25.33 5.23 9.04
N ALA A 196 -24.58 6.31 8.85
CA ALA A 196 -25.16 7.64 8.66
C ALA A 196 -25.94 7.72 7.33
N SER A 197 -25.39 7.19 6.24
CA SER A 197 -26.04 7.17 4.92
C SER A 197 -27.31 6.31 4.86
N TRP A 198 -27.34 5.19 5.59
CA TRP A 198 -28.52 4.33 5.66
C TRP A 198 -29.63 4.90 6.56
N GLY A 199 -29.27 5.74 7.52
CA GLY A 199 -30.23 6.35 8.46
C GLY A 199 -30.68 5.42 9.59
N GLY A 200 -29.96 4.31 9.84
CA GLY A 200 -30.34 3.32 10.85
C GLY A 200 -29.26 2.29 11.14
N ARG A 201 -29.59 1.28 11.95
CA ARG A 201 -28.74 0.10 12.20
C ARG A 201 -29.36 -1.19 11.69
N ASP A 202 -30.56 -1.10 11.11
CA ASP A 202 -31.36 -2.23 10.66
C ASP A 202 -30.98 -2.58 9.22
N PHE A 203 -29.75 -3.04 9.08
CA PHE A 203 -29.22 -3.56 7.83
C PHE A 203 -28.23 -4.67 8.11
N LYS A 204 -28.23 -5.65 7.22
CA LYS A 204 -27.20 -6.67 7.13
C LYS A 204 -26.28 -6.35 5.97
N VAL A 205 -25.03 -6.78 6.13
CA VAL A 205 -24.03 -6.72 5.07
C VAL A 205 -23.69 -8.15 4.69
N GLY A 206 -23.79 -8.46 3.39
CA GLY A 206 -23.22 -9.68 2.85
C GLY A 206 -21.71 -9.64 3.07
N GLY A 207 -21.19 -10.54 3.91
CA GLY A 207 -19.76 -10.81 3.94
C GLY A 207 -19.31 -11.42 2.62
N CYS A 208 -18.00 -11.34 2.37
CA CYS A 208 -17.33 -12.02 1.27
C CYS A 208 -17.69 -13.51 1.21
#